data_AF-A0A9W8Z3B9-F1
#
_entry.id   AF-A0A9W8Z3B9-F1
#
_cell.length_a   1.000
_cell.length_b   1.000
_cell.length_c   1.000
_cell.angle_alpha   90.00
_cell.angle_beta   90.00
_cell.angle_gamma   90.00
#
_symmetry.space_group_name_H-M   'P 1'
#
loop_
_entity.id
_entity.type
_entity.pdbx_description
1 polymer ?
#
loop_
_entity_poly.entity_id
_entity_poly.type
_entity_poly.pdbx_seq_one_letter_code
_entity_poly.pdbx_strand_id
1 'polypeptide(L)'
;MLSILVSVLVLPFAGVFAKPEQIRAVQDPIFHYYLQSYPGNASLAAMGPESTSEYFNISGSIQSTNTSLFLNIGSDSTSYKTLTLGTTATMSGWALEGDTIITAQTSNYGRRK
;
A
#
# COMPACT_ATOMS: atom_id res chain seq x y z
N MET A 1 49.05 12.17 -3.10
CA MET A 1 47.76 12.14 -2.37
C MET A 1 47.05 10.87 -2.77
N LEU A 2 46.95 9.90 -1.87
CA LEU A 2 46.35 8.59 -2.13
C LEU A 2 44.84 8.70 -1.84
N SER A 3 44.00 8.62 -2.87
CA SER A 3 42.54 8.66 -2.72
C SER A 3 42.02 7.26 -2.39
N ILE A 4 41.33 7.12 -1.24
CA ILE A 4 40.67 5.89 -0.82
C ILE A 4 39.25 5.91 -1.37
N LEU A 5 38.91 4.97 -2.26
CA LEU A 5 37.54 4.71 -2.65
C LEU A 5 36.82 3.96 -1.51
N VAL A 6 35.77 4.56 -0.97
CA VAL A 6 34.83 3.88 -0.05
C VAL A 6 33.74 3.24 -0.91
N SER A 7 33.74 1.91 -1.03
CA SER A 7 32.66 1.17 -1.66
C SER A 7 31.54 0.93 -0.65
N VAL A 8 30.37 1.53 -0.88
CA VAL A 8 29.15 1.25 -0.12
C VAL A 8 28.52 -0.02 -0.69
N LEU A 9 28.49 -1.09 0.10
CA LEU A 9 27.75 -2.30 -0.21
C LEU A 9 26.26 -2.06 0.06
N VAL A 10 25.48 -1.82 -1.00
CA VAL A 10 24.02 -1.83 -0.92
C VAL A 10 23.56 -3.29 -1.01
N LEU A 11 23.10 -3.85 0.11
CA LEU A 11 22.47 -5.16 0.10
C LEU A 11 21.07 -5.03 -0.55
N PRO A 12 20.74 -5.83 -1.56
CA PRO A 12 19.37 -5.90 -2.05
C PRO A 12 18.51 -6.53 -0.95
N PHE A 13 17.55 -5.76 -0.43
CA PHE A 13 16.47 -6.33 0.37
C PHE A 13 15.60 -7.15 -0.59
N ALA A 14 15.85 -8.45 -0.68
CA ALA A 14 14.96 -9.37 -1.36
C ALA A 14 13.69 -9.50 -0.52
N GLY A 15 12.75 -8.58 -0.72
CA GLY A 15 11.41 -8.71 -0.17
C GLY A 15 10.82 -10.02 -0.68
N VAL A 16 10.37 -10.88 0.23
CA VAL A 16 9.51 -12.01 -0.13
C VAL A 16 8.25 -11.39 -0.76
N PHE A 17 8.14 -11.44 -2.07
CA PHE A 17 6.89 -11.11 -2.74
C PHE A 17 5.92 -12.24 -2.41
N ALA A 18 5.08 -12.02 -1.40
CA ALA A 18 3.90 -12.83 -1.19
C ALA A 18 3.08 -12.84 -2.49
N LYS A 19 2.34 -13.93 -2.74
CA LYS A 19 1.40 -14.01 -3.86
C LYS A 19 0.55 -12.72 -3.89
N PRO A 20 0.23 -12.14 -5.06
CA PRO A 20 -0.62 -10.96 -5.10
C PRO A 20 -1.94 -11.21 -4.37
N GLU A 21 -2.31 -10.30 -3.45
CA GLU A 21 -3.46 -10.47 -2.56
C GLU A 21 -4.54 -9.46 -2.86
N GLN A 22 -5.79 -9.85 -2.64
CA GLN A 22 -6.90 -8.92 -2.66
C GLN A 22 -7.06 -8.28 -1.29
N ILE A 23 -7.31 -6.97 -1.26
CA ILE A 23 -7.64 -6.24 -0.04
C ILE A 23 -9.16 -6.04 -0.03
N ARG A 24 -9.84 -6.62 0.96
CA ARG A 24 -11.30 -6.53 1.09
C ARG A 24 -11.71 -5.69 2.31
N ALA A 25 -12.79 -4.96 2.18
CA ALA A 25 -13.53 -4.46 3.34
C ALA A 25 -14.48 -5.56 3.81
N VAL A 26 -14.55 -5.73 5.13
CA VAL A 26 -15.53 -6.58 5.79
C VAL A 26 -16.41 -5.65 6.61
N GLN A 27 -17.66 -5.48 6.19
CA GLN A 27 -18.66 -4.69 6.90
C GLN A 27 -19.90 -5.55 7.13
N ASP A 28 -20.49 -5.45 8.32
CA ASP A 28 -21.77 -6.07 8.61
C ASP A 28 -22.94 -5.21 8.10
N PRO A 29 -23.99 -5.82 7.50
CA PRO A 29 -24.13 -7.25 7.18
C PRO A 29 -23.20 -7.69 6.04
N ILE A 30 -22.77 -8.96 6.03
CA ILE A 30 -21.65 -9.49 5.21
C ILE A 30 -21.77 -9.08 3.74
N PHE A 31 -21.09 -7.99 3.39
CA PHE A 31 -20.79 -7.59 2.02
C PHE A 31 -19.28 -7.48 1.90
N HIS A 32 -18.71 -8.18 0.90
CA HIS A 32 -17.31 -8.03 0.55
C HIS A 32 -17.19 -7.04 -0.59
N TYR A 33 -16.56 -5.92 -0.31
CA TYR A 33 -16.05 -5.03 -1.34
C TYR A 33 -14.54 -5.13 -1.41
N TYR A 34 -14.00 -4.95 -2.60
CA TYR A 34 -12.60 -5.15 -2.91
C TYR A 34 -11.97 -3.84 -3.37
N LEU A 35 -10.79 -3.56 -2.83
CA LEU A 35 -10.02 -2.36 -3.16
C LEU A 35 -9.61 -2.38 -4.62
N GLN A 36 -9.84 -1.27 -5.30
CA GLN A 36 -9.56 -1.11 -6.72
C GLN A 36 -9.47 0.37 -7.10
N SER A 37 -8.94 0.65 -8.28
CA SER A 37 -9.05 1.95 -8.92
C SER A 37 -10.50 2.28 -9.29
N TYR A 38 -10.89 3.53 -9.07
CA TYR A 38 -12.21 3.99 -9.50
C TYR A 38 -12.28 4.05 -11.04
N PRO A 39 -13.31 3.45 -11.68
CA PRO A 39 -13.38 3.40 -13.15
C PRO A 39 -13.39 4.77 -13.83
N GLY A 40 -13.92 5.81 -13.17
CA GLY A 40 -13.93 7.17 -13.70
C GLY A 40 -12.65 7.97 -13.45
N ASN A 41 -11.77 7.51 -12.56
CA ASN A 41 -10.50 8.15 -12.23
C ASN A 41 -9.58 7.17 -11.49
N ALA A 42 -8.58 6.63 -12.19
CA ALA A 42 -7.72 5.59 -11.65
C ALA A 42 -6.86 6.01 -10.44
N SER A 43 -6.69 7.32 -10.21
CA SER A 43 -5.96 7.83 -9.05
C SER A 43 -6.75 7.75 -7.73
N LEU A 44 -8.06 7.53 -7.82
CA LEU A 44 -8.93 7.36 -6.65
C LEU A 44 -9.03 5.89 -6.29
N ALA A 45 -8.74 5.57 -5.03
CA ALA A 45 -9.01 4.25 -4.49
C ALA A 45 -10.50 4.13 -4.12
N ALA A 46 -11.13 3.03 -4.50
CA ALA A 46 -12.53 2.76 -4.24
C ALA A 46 -12.73 1.30 -3.79
N MET A 47 -13.85 1.07 -3.11
CA MET A 47 -14.34 -0.26 -2.76
C MET A 47 -15.41 -0.66 -3.77
N GLY A 48 -15.25 -1.81 -4.44
CA GLY A 48 -16.18 -2.25 -5.49
C GLY A 48 -16.31 -3.78 -5.57
N PRO A 49 -16.94 -4.32 -6.62
CA PRO A 49 -17.17 -5.77 -6.74
C PRO A 49 -15.86 -6.54 -6.97
N GLU A 50 -15.87 -7.82 -6.62
CA GLU A 50 -14.71 -8.73 -6.77
C GLU A 50 -14.22 -8.83 -8.22
N SER A 51 -15.13 -8.80 -9.19
CA SER A 51 -14.82 -8.94 -10.62
C SER A 51 -13.88 -7.85 -11.16
N THR A 52 -13.80 -6.71 -10.48
CA THR A 52 -12.93 -5.58 -10.84
C THR A 52 -11.88 -5.30 -9.78
N SER A 53 -11.71 -6.22 -8.81
CA SER A 53 -10.69 -6.14 -7.77
C SER A 53 -9.30 -6.02 -8.37
N GLU A 54 -8.48 -5.21 -7.72
CA GLU A 54 -7.04 -5.28 -7.93
C GLU A 54 -6.43 -6.36 -7.04
N TYR A 55 -5.27 -6.86 -7.47
CA TYR A 55 -4.39 -7.70 -6.68
C TYR A 55 -3.16 -6.88 -6.32
N PHE A 56 -2.63 -7.08 -5.11
CA PHE A 56 -1.59 -6.25 -4.55
C PHE A 56 -0.39 -7.06 -4.08
N ASN A 57 0.80 -6.58 -4.42
CA ASN A 57 2.03 -6.95 -3.73
C ASN A 57 2.15 -6.09 -2.47
N ILE A 58 2.22 -6.73 -1.30
CA ILE A 58 2.28 -6.06 0.00
C ILE A 58 3.65 -6.30 0.65
N SER A 59 4.48 -5.27 0.73
CA SER A 59 5.81 -5.34 1.35
C SER A 59 6.32 -3.94 1.73
N GLY A 60 5.77 -3.35 2.79
CA GLY A 60 6.06 -1.97 3.23
C GLY A 60 5.32 -0.93 2.38
N SER A 61 5.35 -1.06 1.06
CA SER A 61 4.38 -0.45 0.16
C SER A 61 3.32 -1.47 -0.27
N ILE A 62 2.21 -0.97 -0.82
CA ILE A 62 1.15 -1.80 -1.41
C ILE A 62 1.06 -1.39 -2.87
N GLN A 63 1.46 -2.28 -3.78
CA GLN A 63 1.47 -2.03 -5.22
C GLN A 63 0.50 -2.94 -5.94
N SER A 64 -0.37 -2.36 -6.75
CA SER A 64 -1.24 -3.10 -7.65
C SER A 64 -0.45 -3.88 -8.68
N THR A 65 -0.74 -5.16 -8.85
CA THR A 65 -0.23 -5.95 -9.97
C THR A 65 -0.99 -5.70 -11.27
N ASN A 66 -2.20 -5.15 -11.18
CA ASN A 66 -3.04 -4.85 -12.33
C ASN A 66 -2.58 -3.56 -13.01
N THR A 67 -2.27 -2.52 -12.22
CA THR A 67 -2.00 -1.16 -12.71
C THR A 67 -0.61 -0.64 -12.39
N SER A 68 0.17 -1.37 -11.59
CA SER A 68 1.46 -0.92 -11.03
C SER A 68 1.38 0.33 -10.13
N LEU A 69 0.18 0.82 -9.82
CA LEU A 69 -0.04 1.96 -8.93
C LEU A 69 0.13 1.55 -7.47
N PHE A 70 0.58 2.48 -6.65
CA PHE A 70 0.81 2.31 -5.23
C PHE A 70 -0.33 2.91 -4.42
N LEU A 71 -0.81 2.16 -3.43
CA LEU A 71 -1.76 2.64 -2.43
C LEU A 71 -1.05 3.59 -1.45
N ASN A 72 -1.52 4.83 -1.42
CA ASN A 72 -0.96 5.90 -0.61
C ASN A 72 -2.04 6.52 0.29
N ILE A 73 -1.58 7.28 1.29
CA ILE A 73 -2.42 8.09 2.17
C ILE A 73 -2.38 9.53 1.68
N GLY A 74 -3.55 10.13 1.45
CA GLY A 74 -3.71 11.51 1.02
C GLY A 74 -3.28 12.53 2.07
N SER A 75 -3.07 13.77 1.63
CA SER A 75 -2.63 14.89 2.48
C SER A 75 -3.81 15.70 3.06
N ASP A 76 -4.98 15.08 3.21
CA ASP A 76 -6.18 15.75 3.75
C ASP A 76 -5.89 16.35 5.13
N SER A 77 -6.54 17.46 5.49
CA SER A 77 -6.40 18.07 6.82
C SER A 77 -7.29 17.39 7.87
N THR A 78 -8.29 16.62 7.44
CA THR A 78 -9.23 15.89 8.30
C THR A 78 -8.58 14.71 9.02
N SER A 79 -9.22 14.22 10.09
CA SER A 79 -8.77 13.04 10.84
C SER A 79 -8.81 11.76 9.98
N TYR A 80 -9.82 11.62 9.14
CA TYR A 80 -9.87 10.59 8.11
C TYR A 80 -9.12 11.07 6.88
N LYS A 81 -8.13 10.28 6.44
CA LYS A 81 -7.35 10.55 5.22
C LYS A 81 -7.93 9.75 4.06
N THR A 82 -7.92 10.34 2.88
CA THR A 82 -8.24 9.64 1.65
C THR A 82 -7.16 8.62 1.32
N LEU A 83 -7.55 7.53 0.65
CA LEU A 83 -6.60 6.62 0.02
C LEU A 83 -6.52 6.95 -1.47
N THR A 84 -5.32 6.95 -2.02
CA THR A 84 -5.07 7.25 -3.43
C THR A 84 -4.22 6.17 -4.07
N LEU A 85 -4.31 6.04 -5.39
CA LEU A 85 -3.46 5.20 -6.19
C LEU A 85 -2.54 6.09 -7.03
N GLY A 86 -1.23 5.98 -6.81
CA GLY A 86 -0.24 6.85 -7.46
C GLY A 86 0.88 6.06 -8.13
N THR A 87 1.59 6.67 -9.06
CA THR A 87 2.73 6.03 -9.74
C THR A 87 3.96 5.87 -8.84
N THR A 88 4.00 6.55 -7.70
CA THR A 88 5.07 6.50 -6.71
C THR A 88 4.53 6.07 -5.35
N ALA A 89 5.27 5.22 -4.63
CA ALA A 89 4.99 4.92 -3.23
C ALA A 89 5.40 6.10 -2.34
N THR A 90 4.44 6.94 -1.96
CA THR A 90 4.64 8.02 -0.97
C THR A 90 4.44 7.52 0.46
N MET A 91 3.84 6.33 0.62
CA MET A 91 3.72 5.61 1.88
C MET A 91 4.46 4.27 1.81
N SER A 92 5.44 4.08 2.71
CA SER A 92 6.24 2.84 2.84
C SER A 92 6.09 2.16 4.21
N GLY A 93 5.16 2.65 5.03
CA GLY A 93 4.89 2.15 6.36
C GLY A 93 3.64 1.26 6.45
N TRP A 94 3.23 0.61 5.36
CA TRP A 94 2.16 -0.39 5.41
C TRP A 94 2.68 -1.68 6.04
N ALA A 95 1.86 -2.31 6.87
CA ALA A 95 2.15 -3.59 7.52
C ALA A 95 0.89 -4.45 7.58
N LEU A 96 1.06 -5.69 8.03
CA LEU A 96 -0.03 -6.62 8.27
C LEU A 96 -0.19 -6.87 9.77
N GLU A 97 -1.42 -6.81 10.26
CA GLU A 97 -1.84 -7.30 11.57
C GLU A 97 -2.82 -8.46 11.32
N GLY A 98 -2.30 -9.69 11.31
CA GLY A 98 -3.05 -10.83 10.77
C GLY A 98 -3.24 -10.70 9.25
N ASP A 99 -4.49 -10.71 8.79
CA ASP A 99 -4.88 -10.49 7.39
C ASP A 99 -5.26 -9.03 7.08
N THR A 100 -5.21 -8.15 8.09
CA THR A 100 -5.62 -6.75 7.96
C THR A 100 -4.43 -5.87 7.66
N ILE A 101 -4.55 -5.03 6.63
CA ILE A 101 -3.56 -3.98 6.36
C ILE A 101 -3.66 -2.88 7.43
N ILE A 102 -2.51 -2.45 7.94
CA ILE A 102 -2.39 -1.38 8.93
C ILE A 102 -1.23 -0.45 8.58
N THR A 103 -1.19 0.70 9.23
CA THR A 103 0.03 1.52 9.28
C THR A 103 0.93 1.00 10.40
N ALA A 104 2.18 0.69 10.08
CA ALA A 104 3.18 0.24 11.03
C ALA A 104 3.36 1.29 12.13
N GLN A 105 3.59 0.84 13.37
CA GLN A 105 3.79 1.73 14.53
C GLN A 105 4.95 2.71 14.34
N THR A 106 5.97 2.33 13.57
CA THR A 106 7.14 3.16 13.25
C THR A 106 6.90 4.17 12.13
N SER A 107 5.74 4.12 11.45
CA SER A 107 5.40 5.05 10.39
C SER A 107 4.83 6.36 10.94
N ASN A 108 4.80 7.41 10.11
CA ASN A 108 4.20 8.70 10.47
C ASN A 108 2.70 8.61 10.82
N TYR A 109 2.03 7.55 10.36
CA TYR A 109 0.62 7.27 10.63
C TYR A 109 0.41 6.10 11.60
N GLY A 110 1.48 5.61 12.24
CA GLY A 110 1.41 4.54 13.22
C GLY A 110 0.66 4.96 14.47
N ARG A 111 0.01 4.00 15.13
CA ARG A 111 -0.60 4.23 16.45
C ARG A 111 0.47 4.66 17.44
N ARG A 112 0.37 5.90 17.94
CA ARG A 112 1.24 6.40 19.02
C ARG A 112 0.72 5.88 20.35
N LYS A 113 1.59 5.27 21.13
CA LYS A 113 1.33 4.91 22.54
C LYS A 113 1.61 6.10 23.44
#